data_AF-A0A1G7VNC3-F1
#
_entry.id   AF-A0A1G7VNC3-F1
#
_cell.length_a   1.000
_cell.length_b   1.000
_cell.length_c   1.000
_cell.angle_alpha   90.00
_cell.angle_beta   90.00
_cell.angle_gamma   90.00
#
_symmetry.space_group_name_H-M   'P 1'
#
loop_
_entity.id
_entity.type
_entity.pdbx_description
1 polymer ?
#
loop_
_entity_poly.entity_id
_entity_poly.type
_entity_poly.pdbx_seq_one_letter_code
_entity_poly.pdbx_strand_id
1 'polypeptide(L)'
;MTLILTAADGYIDEAADALAASNVFVSSEVSGAGALRDTLQQQVSGDSIAIAVFSDNAALEASGPDIVSALAGKTTYDTIIVAVGDDLSAGSRVLESGRAMQIANEAEGSAGSLTDALTETVIGVQTAGDQNVAIPEAGSDGGAIVGIVLASAAVIAAISVAIGLLVSSRRRRRARADEKLPEGVENQLVVLRSLIPEYADLAASGDAVAARTRDDLDAIVTNTTELFSRIDRRSAEGQLSIAAVEYDDKLRKLTAAVGRDYLLDILTHQGLWEDPDDRVREVSGAVTAVSEELVENIKQVNARRGLHFQVSLDGLIGKRKELQDWEREFNSATGEPDRPQTGA
;
A
#
# COMPACT_ATOMS: atom_id res chain seq x y z
N MET A 1 48.92 -5.99 -1.76
CA MET A 1 47.70 -6.03 -0.94
C MET A 1 46.55 -5.85 -1.90
N THR A 2 45.92 -6.95 -2.28
CA THR A 2 44.94 -6.96 -3.37
C THR A 2 43.57 -6.69 -2.78
N LEU A 3 42.94 -5.58 -3.16
CA LEU A 3 41.52 -5.34 -2.90
C LEU A 3 40.73 -6.37 -3.72
N ILE A 4 40.09 -7.29 -3.02
CA ILE A 4 39.03 -8.11 -3.61
C ILE A 4 37.79 -7.22 -3.61
N LEU A 5 37.36 -6.76 -4.79
CA LEU A 5 35.97 -6.34 -4.94
C LEU A 5 35.15 -7.63 -4.94
N THR A 6 34.36 -7.85 -3.89
CA THR A 6 33.24 -8.79 -3.96
C THR A 6 32.24 -8.26 -4.98
N ALA A 7 31.82 -9.12 -5.90
CA ALA A 7 30.98 -8.73 -7.02
C ALA A 7 29.52 -9.03 -6.69
N ALA A 8 28.72 -7.97 -6.56
CA ALA A 8 27.26 -8.00 -6.52
C ALA A 8 26.65 -8.98 -5.50
N ASP A 9 26.88 -8.70 -4.21
CA ASP A 9 25.88 -9.04 -3.19
C ASP A 9 24.68 -8.09 -3.41
N GLY A 10 23.46 -8.63 -3.51
CA GLY A 10 22.27 -7.84 -3.88
C GLY A 10 21.83 -6.88 -2.77
N TYR A 11 20.90 -5.94 -3.05
CA TYR A 11 20.50 -4.91 -2.08
C TYR A 11 20.04 -5.51 -0.74
N ILE A 12 19.34 -6.65 -0.79
CA ILE A 12 18.84 -7.38 0.39
C ILE A 12 19.99 -7.99 1.22
N ASP A 13 21.07 -8.44 0.57
CA ASP A 13 22.24 -9.02 1.25
C ASP A 13 23.08 -7.93 1.93
N GLU A 14 23.35 -6.81 1.24
CA GLU A 14 24.02 -5.64 1.83
C GLU A 14 23.27 -5.12 3.06
N ALA A 15 21.93 -4.99 2.94
CA ALA A 15 21.08 -4.56 4.03
C ALA A 15 21.06 -5.57 5.19
N ALA A 16 21.02 -6.87 4.93
CA ALA A 16 21.05 -7.89 5.98
C ALA A 16 22.39 -7.89 6.76
N ASP A 17 23.52 -7.77 6.06
CA ASP A 17 24.85 -7.70 6.68
C ASP A 17 25.04 -6.42 7.50
N ALA A 18 24.55 -5.28 7.01
CA ALA A 18 24.54 -4.03 7.77
C ALA A 18 23.61 -4.12 8.99
N LEU A 19 22.42 -4.73 8.84
CA LEU A 19 21.46 -4.92 9.92
C LEU A 19 21.95 -5.93 10.98
N ALA A 20 22.88 -6.82 10.67
CA ALA A 20 23.54 -7.65 11.67
C ALA A 20 24.45 -6.85 12.64
N ALA A 21 24.81 -5.60 12.30
CA ALA A 21 25.67 -4.73 13.09
C ALA A 21 24.95 -3.47 13.63
N SER A 22 23.78 -3.09 13.08
CA SER A 22 23.04 -1.89 13.52
C SER A 22 21.58 -1.92 13.12
N ASN A 23 20.72 -1.23 13.86
CA ASN A 23 19.27 -1.21 13.60
C ASN A 23 18.85 -0.38 12.37
N VAL A 24 19.79 0.30 11.70
CA VAL A 24 19.50 1.20 10.57
C VAL A 24 20.48 0.96 9.42
N PHE A 25 19.94 0.52 8.28
CA PHE A 25 20.58 0.55 6.98
C PHE A 25 19.98 1.66 6.11
N VAL A 26 20.85 2.36 5.38
CA VAL A 26 20.45 3.32 4.34
C VAL A 26 21.45 3.12 3.20
N SER A 27 20.96 2.73 2.02
CA SER A 27 21.78 2.51 0.83
C SER A 27 22.54 3.78 0.46
N SER A 28 23.78 3.61 -0.03
CA SER A 28 24.63 4.72 -0.49
C SER A 28 24.06 5.48 -1.69
N GLU A 29 23.08 4.89 -2.39
CA GLU A 29 22.36 5.51 -3.51
C GLU A 29 21.28 6.51 -3.07
N VAL A 30 20.84 6.46 -1.81
CA VAL A 30 19.82 7.38 -1.28
C VAL A 30 20.41 8.78 -1.13
N SER A 31 19.73 9.79 -1.68
CA SER A 31 20.18 11.18 -1.56
C SER A 31 20.23 11.61 -0.08
N GLY A 32 21.42 12.00 0.39
CA GLY A 32 21.63 12.36 1.80
C GLY A 32 21.76 11.17 2.76
N ALA A 33 22.01 9.95 2.27
CA ALA A 33 22.05 8.69 3.03
C ALA A 33 22.72 8.77 4.42
N GLY A 34 23.85 9.48 4.53
CA GLY A 34 24.55 9.65 5.82
C GLY A 34 23.72 10.42 6.86
N ALA A 35 23.17 11.58 6.49
CA ALA A 35 22.36 12.40 7.39
C ALA A 35 21.02 11.74 7.74
N LEU A 36 20.41 11.01 6.80
CA LEU A 36 19.21 10.22 7.05
C LEU A 36 19.51 9.08 8.04
N ARG A 37 20.60 8.33 7.84
CA ARG A 37 21.04 7.27 8.75
C ARG A 37 21.28 7.81 10.16
N ASP A 38 22.05 8.89 10.29
CA ASP A 38 22.34 9.53 11.58
C ASP A 38 21.06 9.99 12.31
N THR A 39 20.04 10.43 11.55
CA THR A 39 18.74 10.86 12.09
C THR A 39 17.92 9.68 12.58
N LEU A 40 17.74 8.64 11.75
CA LEU A 40 16.98 7.43 12.10
C LEU A 40 17.63 6.69 13.28
N GLN A 41 18.97 6.65 13.33
CA GLN A 41 19.73 5.97 14.38
C GLN A 41 19.63 6.68 15.75
N GLN A 42 19.19 7.95 15.79
CA GLN A 42 18.82 8.65 17.02
C GLN A 42 17.38 8.39 17.47
N GLN A 43 16.51 7.94 16.57
CA GLN A 43 15.08 7.70 16.84
C GLN A 43 14.78 6.23 17.20
N VAL A 44 15.50 5.27 16.61
CA VAL A 44 15.33 3.85 16.90
C VAL A 44 15.90 3.53 18.29
N SER A 45 15.04 3.69 19.29
CA SER A 45 15.36 3.53 20.71
C SER A 45 15.30 2.08 21.22
N GLY A 46 15.06 1.11 20.34
CA GLY A 46 14.80 -0.29 20.72
C GLY A 46 15.51 -1.30 19.82
N ASP A 47 16.14 -2.29 20.45
CA ASP A 47 16.92 -3.37 19.81
C ASP A 47 16.08 -4.31 18.92
N SER A 48 14.74 -4.23 19.01
CA SER A 48 13.78 -5.09 18.30
C SER A 48 13.26 -4.55 16.97
N ILE A 49 13.64 -3.32 16.58
CA ILE A 49 13.19 -2.67 15.33
C ILE A 49 14.38 -2.44 14.40
N ALA A 50 14.27 -2.89 13.16
CA ALA A 50 15.19 -2.54 12.08
C ALA A 50 14.54 -1.63 11.03
N ILE A 51 15.35 -0.74 10.43
CA ILE A 51 14.98 0.09 9.29
C ILE A 51 15.98 -0.16 8.15
N ALA A 52 15.49 -0.40 6.94
CA ALA A 52 16.29 -0.45 5.72
C ALA A 52 15.73 0.50 4.66
N VAL A 53 16.51 1.51 4.26
CA VAL A 53 16.11 2.49 3.24
C VAL A 53 16.92 2.27 1.96
N PHE A 54 16.22 2.15 0.83
CA PHE A 54 16.77 1.89 -0.49
C PHE A 54 16.40 3.00 -1.49
N SER A 55 17.18 3.11 -2.57
CA SER A 55 16.80 3.85 -3.77
C SER A 55 15.71 3.10 -4.54
N ASP A 56 15.06 3.80 -5.49
CA ASP A 56 14.11 3.21 -6.44
C ASP A 56 14.67 2.00 -7.22
N ASN A 57 15.99 1.88 -7.33
CA ASN A 57 16.65 0.77 -8.01
C ASN A 57 16.40 -0.58 -7.31
N ALA A 58 16.18 -0.61 -5.99
CA ALA A 58 15.88 -1.86 -5.28
C ALA A 58 14.51 -2.44 -5.67
N ALA A 59 13.56 -1.61 -6.12
CA ALA A 59 12.28 -2.07 -6.66
C ALA A 59 12.42 -2.91 -7.94
N LEU A 60 13.59 -2.85 -8.60
CA LEU A 60 13.91 -3.70 -9.76
C LEU A 60 14.32 -5.13 -9.35
N GLU A 61 14.73 -5.34 -8.09
CA GLU A 61 15.08 -6.66 -7.56
C GLU A 61 13.92 -7.32 -6.80
N ALA A 62 13.19 -6.54 -5.98
CA ALA A 62 12.09 -7.05 -5.16
C ALA A 62 11.14 -5.92 -4.72
N SER A 63 9.87 -6.26 -4.44
CA SER A 63 8.93 -5.31 -3.84
C SER A 63 9.27 -5.01 -2.38
N GLY A 64 8.82 -3.87 -1.84
CA GLY A 64 8.99 -3.53 -0.41
C GLY A 64 8.57 -4.66 0.55
N PRO A 65 7.38 -5.29 0.38
CA PRO A 65 6.96 -6.45 1.16
C PRO A 65 7.85 -7.69 0.99
N ASP A 66 8.38 -7.95 -0.22
CA ASP A 66 9.32 -9.06 -0.45
C ASP A 66 10.67 -8.82 0.24
N ILE A 67 11.16 -7.57 0.23
CA ILE A 67 12.37 -7.15 0.95
C ILE A 67 12.16 -7.31 2.47
N VAL A 68 11.01 -6.88 3.01
CA VAL A 68 10.64 -7.12 4.43
C VAL A 68 10.67 -8.61 4.76
N SER A 69 10.09 -9.45 3.90
CA SER A 69 10.05 -10.92 4.06
C SER A 69 11.46 -11.54 4.03
N ALA A 70 12.29 -11.12 3.08
CA ALA A 70 13.65 -11.62 2.92
C ALA A 70 14.57 -11.18 4.08
N LEU A 71 14.48 -9.92 4.52
CA LEU A 71 15.19 -9.41 5.70
C LEU A 71 14.71 -10.07 6.98
N ALA A 72 13.41 -10.40 7.12
CA ALA A 72 12.92 -11.19 8.23
C ALA A 72 13.52 -12.61 8.22
N GLY A 73 13.70 -13.22 7.04
CA GLY A 73 14.38 -14.51 6.90
C GLY A 73 15.87 -14.49 7.26
N LYS A 74 16.52 -13.32 7.19
CA LYS A 74 17.97 -13.15 7.42
C LYS A 74 18.33 -12.53 8.78
N THR A 75 17.40 -11.85 9.45
CA THR A 75 17.65 -11.08 10.68
C THR A 75 16.73 -11.47 11.85
N THR A 76 17.18 -11.17 13.07
CA THR A 76 16.49 -11.53 14.32
C THR A 76 15.52 -10.46 14.84
N TYR A 77 15.32 -9.36 14.11
CA TYR A 77 14.43 -8.28 14.53
C TYR A 77 12.97 -8.73 14.65
N ASP A 78 12.25 -8.16 15.61
CA ASP A 78 10.83 -8.40 15.81
C ASP A 78 9.97 -7.61 14.82
N THR A 79 10.43 -6.39 14.46
CA THR A 79 9.79 -5.56 13.44
C THR A 79 10.83 -5.01 12.46
N ILE A 80 10.49 -5.05 11.18
CA ILE A 80 11.33 -4.56 10.09
C ILE A 80 10.50 -3.54 9.29
N ILE A 81 11.07 -2.36 9.12
CA ILE A 81 10.54 -1.27 8.30
C ILE A 81 11.48 -1.14 7.10
N VAL A 82 10.91 -1.10 5.91
CA VAL A 82 11.61 -0.91 4.63
C VAL A 82 11.02 0.32 3.97
N ALA A 83 11.89 1.14 3.38
CA ALA A 83 11.48 2.16 2.41
C ALA A 83 12.23 1.93 1.10
N VAL A 84 11.53 2.01 -0.03
CA VAL A 84 12.11 1.91 -1.37
C VAL A 84 11.66 3.14 -2.14
N GLY A 85 12.57 4.09 -2.34
CA GLY A 85 12.16 5.43 -2.76
C GLY A 85 11.30 6.10 -1.68
N ASP A 86 10.11 6.55 -2.06
CA ASP A 86 9.11 7.14 -1.15
C ASP A 86 8.11 6.11 -0.58
N ASP A 87 8.03 4.88 -1.13
CA ASP A 87 7.08 3.85 -0.69
C ASP A 87 7.57 3.18 0.62
N LEU A 88 6.70 3.08 1.64
CA LEU A 88 7.01 2.35 2.88
C LEU A 88 6.42 0.93 2.89
N SER A 89 7.05 0.04 3.64
CA SER A 89 6.59 -1.31 3.90
C SER A 89 7.06 -1.79 5.27
N ALA A 90 6.19 -2.41 6.07
CA ALA A 90 6.59 -2.87 7.40
C ALA A 90 5.97 -4.22 7.79
N GLY A 91 6.78 -5.07 8.42
CA GLY A 91 6.37 -6.39 8.91
C GLY A 91 6.81 -6.60 10.36
N SER A 92 5.94 -7.19 11.18
CA SER A 92 6.24 -7.48 12.59
C SER A 92 5.81 -8.89 12.97
N ARG A 93 6.60 -9.51 13.85
CA ARG A 93 6.38 -10.81 14.49
C ARG A 93 5.63 -10.70 15.82
N VAL A 94 5.66 -9.50 16.44
CA VAL A 94 5.15 -9.24 17.80
C VAL A 94 3.90 -8.36 17.84
N LEU A 95 3.60 -7.65 16.75
CA LEU A 95 2.31 -6.98 16.56
C LEU A 95 1.29 -7.93 15.92
N GLU A 96 0.01 -7.54 15.95
CA GLU A 96 -1.03 -8.19 15.15
C GLU A 96 -0.65 -8.23 13.66
N SER A 97 -1.02 -9.30 12.96
CA SER A 97 -0.67 -9.50 11.55
C SER A 97 -1.17 -8.34 10.69
N GLY A 98 -0.25 -7.70 9.96
CA GLY A 98 -0.53 -6.52 9.14
C GLY A 98 -0.57 -5.18 9.89
N ARG A 99 -0.52 -5.15 11.23
CA ARG A 99 -0.57 -3.88 11.99
C ARG A 99 0.65 -2.99 11.75
N ALA A 100 1.83 -3.58 11.58
CA ALA A 100 3.04 -2.83 11.21
C ALA A 100 2.89 -2.15 9.84
N MET A 101 2.40 -2.88 8.83
CA MET A 101 2.14 -2.34 7.49
C MET A 101 1.07 -1.23 7.53
N GLN A 102 -0.01 -1.41 8.30
CA GLN A 102 -1.01 -0.37 8.48
C GLN A 102 -0.40 0.92 9.05
N ILE A 103 0.47 0.82 10.06
CA ILE A 103 1.15 1.97 10.66
C ILE A 103 2.07 2.66 9.64
N ALA A 104 2.77 1.90 8.80
CA ALA A 104 3.61 2.45 7.73
C ALA A 104 2.78 3.22 6.70
N ASN A 105 1.68 2.64 6.20
CA ASN A 105 0.80 3.29 5.23
C ASN A 105 0.07 4.51 5.82
N GLU A 106 -0.30 4.47 7.11
CA GLU A 106 -0.87 5.60 7.84
C GLU A 106 0.13 6.77 7.88
N ALA A 107 1.40 6.49 8.23
CA ALA A 107 2.48 7.47 8.29
C ALA A 107 2.89 8.02 6.92
N GLU A 108 3.00 7.18 5.89
CA GLU A 108 3.28 7.58 4.50
C GLU A 108 2.21 8.56 3.98
N GLY A 109 0.94 8.31 4.31
CA GLY A 109 -0.18 9.17 3.91
C GLY A 109 -0.33 10.47 4.72
N SER A 110 0.24 10.58 5.93
CA SER A 110 0.20 11.78 6.77
C SER A 110 1.45 12.66 6.71
N ALA A 111 2.61 12.06 6.42
CA ALA A 111 3.90 12.72 6.47
C ALA A 111 4.14 13.71 5.32
N GLY A 112 4.94 14.75 5.60
CA GLY A 112 5.43 15.69 4.59
C GLY A 112 6.74 15.28 3.92
N SER A 113 7.40 14.23 4.40
CA SER A 113 8.66 13.70 3.87
C SER A 113 8.88 12.24 4.28
N LEU A 114 9.74 11.52 3.54
CA LEU A 114 10.19 10.16 3.89
C LEU A 114 10.79 10.07 5.30
N THR A 115 11.49 11.12 5.76
CA THR A 115 12.08 11.14 7.12
C THR A 115 10.98 11.21 8.18
N ASP A 116 9.95 12.02 7.96
CA ASP A 116 8.79 12.11 8.86
C ASP A 116 7.98 10.80 8.83
N ALA A 117 7.76 10.20 7.65
CA ALA A 117 7.05 8.93 7.50
C ALA A 117 7.75 7.78 8.25
N LEU A 118 9.07 7.66 8.11
CA LEU A 118 9.86 6.69 8.86
C LEU A 118 9.83 6.97 10.38
N THR A 119 9.91 8.25 10.78
CA THR A 119 9.79 8.67 12.19
C THR A 119 8.45 8.24 12.79
N GLU A 120 7.34 8.60 12.12
CA GLU A 120 5.97 8.28 12.54
C GLU A 120 5.73 6.77 12.57
N THR A 121 6.27 6.03 11.58
CA THR A 121 6.17 4.55 11.54
C THR A 121 6.85 3.92 12.75
N VAL A 122 8.07 4.35 13.10
CA VAL A 122 8.81 3.83 14.27
C VAL A 122 8.04 4.10 15.57
N ILE A 123 7.54 5.32 15.75
CA ILE A 123 6.76 5.71 16.94
C ILE A 123 5.45 4.91 17.03
N GLY A 124 4.75 4.73 15.91
CA GLY A 124 3.52 3.95 15.84
C GLY A 124 3.74 2.47 16.18
N VAL A 125 4.80 1.86 15.65
CA VAL A 125 5.21 0.47 15.92
C VAL A 125 5.55 0.28 17.41
N GLN A 126 6.37 1.17 17.99
CA GLN A 126 6.71 1.14 19.41
C GLN A 126 5.45 1.24 20.29
N THR A 127 4.58 2.21 19.99
CA THR A 127 3.32 2.42 20.71
C THR A 127 2.39 1.21 20.64
N ALA A 128 2.33 0.54 19.48
CA ALA A 128 1.55 -0.68 19.31
C ALA A 128 2.16 -1.89 20.04
N GLY A 129 3.49 -1.96 20.14
CA GLY A 129 4.22 -3.00 20.86
C GLY A 129 3.95 -2.95 22.36
N ASP A 130 4.06 -1.76 22.96
CA ASP A 130 3.81 -1.53 24.39
C ASP A 130 2.39 -1.93 24.81
N GLN A 131 1.39 -1.68 23.96
CA GLN A 131 0.00 -2.07 24.24
C GLN A 131 -0.23 -3.59 24.22
N ASN A 132 0.61 -4.36 23.51
CA ASN A 132 0.47 -5.83 23.45
C ASN A 132 1.08 -6.53 24.68
N VAL A 133 1.92 -5.83 25.47
CA VAL A 133 2.53 -6.35 26.71
C VAL A 133 1.63 -6.15 27.93
N ALA A 134 0.59 -5.30 27.83
CA ALA A 134 -0.29 -4.93 28.93
C ALA A 134 -1.32 -6.01 29.32
N ILE A 135 -0.86 -7.10 29.95
CA ILE A 135 -1.74 -7.96 30.75
C ILE A 135 -2.29 -7.12 31.93
N PRO A 136 -3.62 -7.01 32.12
CA PRO A 136 -4.16 -6.30 33.27
C PRO A 136 -4.00 -7.17 34.52
N GLU A 137 -2.92 -6.97 35.28
CA GLU A 137 -2.84 -7.49 36.64
C GLU A 137 -3.95 -6.88 37.50
N ALA A 138 -4.88 -7.73 37.95
CA ALA A 138 -5.86 -7.38 38.96
C ALA A 138 -5.19 -7.31 40.35
N GLY A 139 -4.43 -6.24 40.58
CA GLY A 139 -3.72 -5.94 41.84
C GLY A 139 -4.31 -4.71 42.55
N SER A 140 -4.57 -4.83 43.85
CA SER A 140 -5.10 -3.75 44.70
C SER A 140 -4.01 -2.78 45.15
N ASP A 141 -4.46 -1.60 45.61
CA ASP A 141 -3.77 -0.67 46.51
C ASP A 141 -2.62 0.21 45.97
N GLY A 142 -3.02 1.39 45.50
CA GLY A 142 -2.57 2.69 46.04
C GLY A 142 -1.08 3.04 46.06
N GLY A 143 -0.64 3.90 45.13
CA GLY A 143 0.67 4.54 45.21
C GLY A 143 0.91 5.64 44.19
N ALA A 144 1.34 6.80 44.69
CA ALA A 144 1.72 8.03 43.99
C ALA A 144 2.62 7.91 42.73
N ILE A 145 2.14 8.50 41.62
CA ILE A 145 2.72 9.70 40.96
C ILE A 145 4.23 9.68 40.59
N VAL A 146 4.46 9.60 39.25
CA VAL A 146 5.44 10.35 38.42
C VAL A 146 6.91 9.90 38.29
N GLY A 147 7.29 9.79 37.00
CA GLY A 147 8.64 9.81 36.42
C GLY A 147 8.56 9.11 35.05
N ILE A 148 8.43 9.82 33.92
CA ILE A 148 9.53 10.54 33.24
C ILE A 148 9.03 11.86 32.61
N VAL A 149 9.95 12.82 32.49
CA VAL A 149 9.73 14.15 31.89
C VAL A 149 10.20 14.16 30.43
N LEU A 150 9.33 14.52 29.49
CA LEU A 150 9.71 15.05 28.17
C LEU A 150 8.82 16.25 27.81
N ALA A 151 9.36 17.45 28.01
CA ALA A 151 8.98 18.70 27.33
C ALA A 151 9.74 18.76 25.98
N SER A 152 9.39 19.49 24.90
CA SER A 152 8.26 20.37 24.53
C SER A 152 8.57 20.93 23.10
N ALA A 153 7.68 21.32 22.17
CA ALA A 153 6.21 21.42 22.01
C ALA A 153 5.92 21.44 20.47
N ALA A 154 4.75 21.75 19.87
CA ALA A 154 3.43 22.25 20.32
C ALA A 154 2.36 21.75 19.31
N VAL A 155 1.23 21.16 19.73
CA VAL A 155 -0.07 21.82 19.98
C VAL A 155 -0.63 22.68 18.83
N ILE A 156 -1.64 22.16 18.13
CA ILE A 156 -3.04 22.68 17.97
C ILE A 156 -3.91 21.42 17.76
N ALA A 157 -4.63 20.94 18.78
CA ALA A 157 -6.10 21.01 18.94
C ALA A 157 -6.94 20.30 17.83
N ALA A 158 -7.95 19.47 18.12
CA ALA A 158 -8.80 19.44 19.32
C ALA A 158 -9.24 18.03 19.80
N ILE A 159 -9.65 17.96 21.07
CA ILE A 159 -10.05 16.76 21.82
C ILE A 159 -11.57 16.74 22.03
N SER A 160 -12.19 15.55 21.98
CA SER A 160 -13.40 15.05 22.71
C SER A 160 -14.25 14.17 21.77
N VAL A 161 -14.81 13.02 22.17
CA VAL A 161 -15.41 12.65 23.46
C VAL A 161 -15.00 11.25 23.91
N ALA A 162 -14.81 11.06 25.22
CA ALA A 162 -14.54 9.78 25.85
C ALA A 162 -15.79 9.12 26.50
N ILE A 163 -15.66 7.84 26.88
CA ILE A 163 -16.54 7.05 27.74
C ILE A 163 -17.85 6.54 27.08
N GLY A 164 -17.86 5.25 26.73
CA GLY A 164 -19.04 4.52 26.22
C GLY A 164 -19.06 3.01 26.47
N LEU A 165 -18.18 2.48 27.34
CA LEU A 165 -18.11 1.05 27.66
C LEU A 165 -18.99 0.69 28.86
N LEU A 166 -20.22 0.18 28.61
CA LEU A 166 -20.85 -0.89 29.44
C LEU A 166 -22.21 -1.45 28.98
N VAL A 167 -22.88 -0.93 27.93
CA VAL A 167 -24.27 -1.37 27.58
C VAL A 167 -24.43 -1.97 26.16
N SER A 168 -23.43 -1.89 25.27
CA SER A 168 -23.61 -2.25 23.86
C SER A 168 -23.71 -3.76 23.54
N SER A 169 -23.24 -4.65 24.43
CA SER A 169 -23.14 -6.10 24.17
C SER A 169 -24.46 -6.82 23.85
N ARG A 170 -25.61 -6.27 24.30
CA ARG A 170 -26.94 -6.83 23.98
C ARG A 170 -27.60 -6.24 22.74
N ARG A 171 -27.13 -5.12 22.18
CA ARG A 171 -27.64 -4.57 20.90
C ARG A 171 -26.92 -5.14 19.67
N ARG A 172 -25.68 -5.63 19.81
CA ARG A 172 -24.88 -6.28 18.73
C ARG A 172 -25.51 -7.53 18.08
N ARG A 173 -26.67 -8.02 18.55
CA ARG A 173 -27.45 -9.10 17.90
C ARG A 173 -28.60 -8.63 17.01
N ARG A 174 -28.90 -7.32 16.95
CA ARG A 174 -29.95 -6.75 16.07
C ARG A 174 -29.45 -5.72 15.06
N ALA A 175 -28.18 -5.31 15.14
CA ALA A 175 -27.52 -4.45 14.16
C ALA A 175 -26.47 -5.23 13.34
N ARG A 176 -26.90 -6.35 12.73
CA ARG A 176 -26.10 -7.18 11.80
C ARG A 176 -26.73 -7.16 10.40
N ALA A 177 -27.08 -5.96 9.95
CA ALA A 177 -27.84 -5.74 8.71
C ALA A 177 -27.50 -4.37 8.07
N ASP A 178 -26.28 -3.88 8.28
CA ASP A 178 -25.65 -2.83 7.48
C ASP A 178 -24.18 -3.26 7.30
N GLU A 179 -24.01 -4.14 6.32
CA GLU A 179 -22.75 -4.77 5.92
C GLU A 179 -22.00 -3.81 5.00
N LYS A 180 -21.36 -2.81 5.61
CA LYS A 180 -20.60 -1.79 4.87
C LYS A 180 -19.27 -2.34 4.39
N LEU A 181 -18.98 -2.10 3.11
CA LEU A 181 -17.67 -2.36 2.53
C LEU A 181 -16.62 -1.40 3.12
N PRO A 182 -15.32 -1.74 3.04
CA PRO A 182 -14.26 -0.77 3.30
C PRO A 182 -14.37 0.43 2.35
N GLU A 183 -14.10 1.64 2.84
CA GLU A 183 -14.40 2.89 2.13
C GLU A 183 -13.69 3.01 0.77
N GLY A 184 -12.40 2.66 0.68
CA GLY A 184 -11.67 2.66 -0.61
C GLY A 184 -12.30 1.73 -1.65
N VAL A 185 -12.59 0.49 -1.25
CA VAL A 185 -13.29 -0.50 -2.08
C VAL A 185 -14.68 0.00 -2.48
N GLU A 186 -15.47 0.57 -1.56
CA GLU A 186 -16.80 1.13 -1.87
C GLU A 186 -16.70 2.25 -2.91
N ASN A 187 -15.75 3.18 -2.74
CA ASN A 187 -15.50 4.28 -3.67
C ASN A 187 -15.13 3.77 -5.07
N GLN A 188 -14.22 2.80 -5.19
CA GLN A 188 -13.87 2.22 -6.49
C GLN A 188 -15.07 1.50 -7.16
N LEU A 189 -15.85 0.75 -6.38
CA LEU A 189 -17.06 0.09 -6.91
C LEU A 189 -18.12 1.10 -7.38
N VAL A 190 -18.23 2.28 -6.76
CA VAL A 190 -19.10 3.37 -7.25
C VAL A 190 -18.62 3.87 -8.62
N VAL A 191 -17.30 4.06 -8.82
CA VAL A 191 -16.77 4.50 -10.13
C VAL A 191 -16.96 3.42 -11.20
N LEU A 192 -16.63 2.15 -10.92
CA LEU A 192 -16.85 1.05 -11.87
C LEU A 192 -18.32 0.92 -12.27
N ARG A 193 -19.26 1.06 -11.31
CA ARG A 193 -20.71 1.10 -11.60
C ARG A 193 -21.12 2.27 -12.49
N SER A 194 -20.43 3.42 -12.41
CA SER A 194 -20.72 4.57 -13.28
C SER A 194 -20.23 4.39 -14.72
N LEU A 195 -19.19 3.55 -14.93
CA LEU A 195 -18.67 3.24 -16.26
C LEU A 195 -19.50 2.19 -17.02
N ILE A 196 -20.17 1.26 -16.32
CA ILE A 196 -21.04 0.23 -16.93
C ILE A 196 -22.03 0.79 -17.98
N PRO A 197 -22.81 1.86 -17.73
CA PRO A 197 -23.70 2.43 -18.76
C PRO A 197 -22.95 3.01 -19.96
N GLU A 198 -21.76 3.59 -19.79
CA GLU A 198 -20.97 4.17 -20.89
C GLU A 198 -20.47 3.05 -21.84
N TYR A 199 -19.99 1.94 -21.28
CA TYR A 199 -19.68 0.74 -22.06
C TYR A 199 -20.93 0.10 -22.67
N ALA A 200 -22.10 0.21 -22.04
CA ALA A 200 -23.36 -0.30 -22.60
C ALA A 200 -23.84 0.53 -23.81
N ASP A 201 -23.69 1.85 -23.78
CA ASP A 201 -24.01 2.73 -24.90
C ASP A 201 -23.07 2.48 -26.09
N LEU A 202 -21.77 2.31 -25.84
CA LEU A 202 -20.81 1.96 -26.88
C LEU A 202 -21.05 0.55 -27.45
N ALA A 203 -21.39 -0.43 -26.60
CA ALA A 203 -21.82 -1.77 -27.02
C ALA A 203 -23.09 -1.73 -27.89
N ALA A 204 -24.03 -0.84 -27.60
CA ALA A 204 -25.24 -0.66 -28.43
C ALA A 204 -24.93 -0.09 -29.83
N SER A 205 -23.78 0.58 -30.01
CA SER A 205 -23.29 1.00 -31.32
C SER A 205 -22.66 -0.13 -32.16
N GLY A 206 -22.43 -1.30 -31.55
CA GLY A 206 -21.86 -2.49 -32.20
C GLY A 206 -20.46 -2.87 -31.72
N ASP A 207 -19.88 -2.16 -30.75
CA ASP A 207 -18.55 -2.49 -30.22
C ASP A 207 -18.58 -3.74 -29.33
N ALA A 208 -17.93 -4.81 -29.81
CA ALA A 208 -17.88 -6.10 -29.12
C ALA A 208 -16.90 -6.12 -27.93
N VAL A 209 -15.90 -5.24 -27.91
CA VAL A 209 -14.99 -5.08 -26.77
C VAL A 209 -15.75 -4.39 -25.64
N ALA A 210 -16.43 -3.28 -25.93
CA ALA A 210 -17.24 -2.55 -24.96
C ALA A 210 -18.31 -3.45 -24.33
N ALA A 211 -18.94 -4.33 -25.14
CA ALA A 211 -19.91 -5.31 -24.65
C ALA A 211 -19.29 -6.30 -23.64
N ARG A 212 -18.09 -6.82 -23.91
CA ARG A 212 -17.36 -7.70 -22.98
C ARG A 212 -16.91 -6.94 -21.74
N THR A 213 -16.28 -5.78 -21.89
CA THR A 213 -15.80 -4.96 -20.76
C THR A 213 -16.94 -4.61 -19.82
N ARG A 214 -18.13 -4.25 -20.33
CA ARG A 214 -19.34 -4.05 -19.52
C ARG A 214 -19.66 -5.28 -18.65
N ASP A 215 -19.69 -6.46 -19.26
CA ASP A 215 -20.07 -7.70 -18.58
C ASP A 215 -19.02 -8.12 -17.53
N ASP A 216 -17.74 -7.92 -17.84
CA ASP A 216 -16.65 -8.16 -16.88
C ASP A 216 -16.68 -7.15 -15.72
N LEU A 217 -17.00 -5.87 -15.97
CA LEU A 217 -17.14 -4.86 -14.91
C LEU A 217 -18.31 -5.16 -13.96
N ASP A 218 -19.46 -5.58 -14.49
CA ASP A 218 -20.62 -6.02 -13.67
C ASP A 218 -20.26 -7.25 -12.81
N ALA A 219 -19.55 -8.21 -13.40
CA ALA A 219 -19.03 -9.38 -12.70
C ALA A 219 -18.03 -9.00 -11.59
N ILE A 220 -17.08 -8.09 -11.85
CA ILE A 220 -16.10 -7.60 -10.87
C ILE A 220 -16.79 -6.89 -9.70
N VAL A 221 -17.76 -6.02 -9.98
CA VAL A 221 -18.54 -5.31 -8.95
C VAL A 221 -19.32 -6.29 -8.07
N THR A 222 -19.98 -7.27 -8.69
CA THR A 222 -20.77 -8.30 -7.99
C THR A 222 -19.87 -9.21 -7.15
N ASN A 223 -18.81 -9.76 -7.75
CA ASN A 223 -17.91 -10.69 -7.10
C ASN A 223 -17.11 -10.03 -5.96
N THR A 224 -16.68 -8.78 -6.11
CA THR A 224 -16.02 -8.03 -5.02
C THR A 224 -16.97 -7.90 -3.82
N THR A 225 -18.22 -7.48 -4.06
CA THR A 225 -19.23 -7.35 -2.99
C THR A 225 -19.47 -8.68 -2.27
N GLU A 226 -19.61 -9.78 -3.02
CA GLU A 226 -19.74 -11.13 -2.49
C GLU A 226 -18.50 -11.63 -1.73
N LEU A 227 -17.29 -11.29 -2.19
CA LEU A 227 -16.04 -11.68 -1.55
C LEU A 227 -15.93 -11.05 -0.17
N PHE A 228 -16.08 -9.73 -0.07
CA PHE A 228 -16.02 -9.01 1.21
C PHE A 228 -17.11 -9.46 2.19
N SER A 229 -18.34 -9.67 1.70
CA SER A 229 -19.43 -10.26 2.50
C SER A 229 -19.06 -11.65 3.06
N ARG A 230 -18.35 -12.47 2.27
CA ARG A 230 -17.93 -13.81 2.71
C ARG A 230 -16.76 -13.76 3.67
N ILE A 231 -15.83 -12.82 3.50
CA ILE A 231 -14.70 -12.61 4.43
C ILE A 231 -15.25 -12.18 5.79
N ASP A 232 -16.07 -11.13 5.87
CA ASP A 232 -16.68 -10.66 7.13
C ASP A 232 -17.41 -11.78 7.89
N ARG A 233 -18.15 -12.62 7.17
CA ARG A 233 -18.97 -13.70 7.77
C ARG A 233 -18.19 -14.95 8.16
N ARG A 234 -16.96 -15.17 7.67
CA ARG A 234 -16.28 -16.50 7.76
C ARG A 234 -14.79 -16.47 8.13
N SER A 235 -14.13 -15.33 8.01
CA SER A 235 -12.69 -15.23 8.21
C SER A 235 -12.30 -14.87 9.64
N ALA A 236 -11.02 -15.04 9.95
CA ALA A 236 -10.44 -14.55 11.19
C ALA A 236 -10.33 -13.02 11.18
N GLU A 237 -10.34 -12.42 12.37
CA GLU A 237 -10.07 -10.99 12.59
C GLU A 237 -8.73 -10.63 11.91
N GLY A 238 -8.72 -9.59 11.07
CA GLY A 238 -7.56 -9.16 10.26
C GLY A 238 -7.58 -9.52 8.76
N GLN A 239 -8.28 -10.58 8.32
CA GLN A 239 -8.33 -10.88 6.87
C GLN A 239 -9.13 -9.86 6.07
N LEU A 240 -10.10 -9.19 6.69
CA LEU A 240 -10.92 -8.16 6.06
C LEU A 240 -10.11 -6.89 5.74
N SER A 241 -9.20 -6.47 6.61
CA SER A 241 -8.34 -5.29 6.42
C SER A 241 -7.25 -5.54 5.39
N ILE A 242 -6.61 -6.72 5.40
CA ILE A 242 -5.65 -7.10 4.35
C ILE A 242 -6.35 -7.11 2.99
N ALA A 243 -7.50 -7.78 2.87
CA ALA A 243 -8.28 -7.77 1.63
C ALA A 243 -8.68 -6.35 1.20
N ALA A 244 -9.04 -5.47 2.14
CA ALA A 244 -9.43 -4.09 1.85
C ALA A 244 -8.32 -3.30 1.14
N VAL A 245 -7.08 -3.40 1.61
CA VAL A 245 -5.93 -2.69 1.02
C VAL A 245 -5.60 -3.26 -0.37
N GLU A 246 -5.46 -4.58 -0.47
CA GLU A 246 -5.15 -5.28 -1.72
C GLU A 246 -6.19 -4.99 -2.81
N TYR A 247 -7.48 -5.03 -2.46
CA TYR A 247 -8.55 -4.75 -3.42
C TYR A 247 -8.74 -3.25 -3.70
N ASP A 248 -8.47 -2.34 -2.78
CA ASP A 248 -8.52 -0.90 -3.09
C ASP A 248 -7.50 -0.53 -4.17
N ASP A 249 -6.24 -0.96 -4.04
CA ASP A 249 -5.22 -0.70 -5.07
C ASP A 249 -5.52 -1.41 -6.40
N LYS A 250 -5.89 -2.70 -6.33
CA LYS A 250 -6.30 -3.50 -7.50
C LYS A 250 -7.45 -2.86 -8.25
N LEU A 251 -8.49 -2.41 -7.55
CA LEU A 251 -9.65 -1.74 -8.16
C LEU A 251 -9.32 -0.33 -8.63
N ARG A 252 -8.49 0.45 -7.92
CA ARG A 252 -8.02 1.77 -8.37
C ARG A 252 -7.25 1.68 -9.70
N LYS A 253 -6.34 0.70 -9.82
CA LYS A 253 -5.59 0.42 -11.05
C LYS A 253 -6.52 0.00 -12.19
N LEU A 254 -7.49 -0.88 -11.91
CA LEU A 254 -8.52 -1.28 -12.87
C LEU A 254 -9.37 -0.09 -13.34
N THR A 255 -9.92 0.70 -12.41
CA THR A 255 -10.73 1.90 -12.69
C THR A 255 -10.00 2.89 -13.59
N ALA A 256 -8.71 3.12 -13.37
CA ALA A 256 -7.90 3.98 -14.23
C ALA A 256 -7.73 3.39 -15.65
N ALA A 257 -7.54 2.08 -15.77
CA ALA A 257 -7.38 1.41 -17.07
C ALA A 257 -8.69 1.34 -17.88
N VAL A 258 -9.82 1.06 -17.23
CA VAL A 258 -11.15 1.05 -17.88
C VAL A 258 -11.82 2.42 -17.94
N GLY A 259 -11.17 3.46 -17.43
CA GLY A 259 -11.73 4.79 -17.25
C GLY A 259 -11.97 5.54 -18.57
N ARG A 260 -12.63 6.70 -18.43
CA ARG A 260 -12.91 7.63 -19.54
C ARG A 260 -11.65 8.08 -20.26
N ASP A 261 -10.54 8.20 -19.52
CA ASP A 261 -9.28 8.78 -20.01
C ASP A 261 -8.31 7.71 -20.57
N TYR A 262 -8.71 6.43 -20.65
CA TYR A 262 -7.88 5.37 -21.24
C TYR A 262 -8.68 4.44 -22.15
N LEU A 263 -9.15 3.26 -21.70
CA LEU A 263 -9.81 2.30 -22.61
C LEU A 263 -11.04 2.88 -23.31
N LEU A 264 -11.86 3.67 -22.62
CA LEU A 264 -13.04 4.26 -23.23
C LEU A 264 -12.67 5.33 -24.27
N ASP A 265 -11.60 6.10 -24.05
CA ASP A 265 -11.07 7.04 -25.05
C ASP A 265 -10.46 6.31 -26.24
N ILE A 266 -9.69 5.24 -26.02
CA ILE A 266 -9.13 4.41 -27.10
C ILE A 266 -10.24 3.83 -27.98
N LEU A 267 -11.32 3.31 -27.40
CA LEU A 267 -12.43 2.75 -28.18
C LEU A 267 -13.23 3.82 -28.94
N THR A 268 -13.37 5.03 -28.40
CA THR A 268 -14.12 6.13 -29.04
C THR A 268 -13.29 6.96 -30.02
N HIS A 269 -11.97 7.04 -29.82
CA HIS A 269 -11.03 7.89 -30.57
C HIS A 269 -9.78 7.12 -31.04
N GLN A 270 -9.96 5.89 -31.56
CA GLN A 270 -8.87 4.98 -32.00
C GLN A 270 -7.74 5.65 -32.81
N GLY A 271 -8.05 6.64 -33.65
CA GLY A 271 -7.06 7.36 -34.47
C GLY A 271 -6.18 8.38 -33.72
N LEU A 272 -6.38 8.59 -32.41
CA LEU A 272 -5.56 9.45 -31.56
C LEU A 272 -4.50 8.67 -30.76
N TRP A 273 -4.54 7.33 -30.80
CA TRP A 273 -3.68 6.46 -29.99
C TRP A 273 -2.71 5.68 -30.86
N GLU A 274 -1.49 5.49 -30.37
CA GLU A 274 -0.54 4.54 -30.95
C GLU A 274 -0.89 3.10 -30.53
N ASP A 275 -0.91 2.18 -31.49
CA ASP A 275 -1.25 0.76 -31.35
C ASP A 275 -2.54 0.50 -30.54
N PRO A 276 -3.70 1.07 -30.93
CA PRO A 276 -4.94 1.00 -30.17
C PRO A 276 -5.43 -0.45 -29.98
N ASP A 277 -5.31 -1.30 -31.01
CA ASP A 277 -5.68 -2.72 -30.94
C ASP A 277 -4.87 -3.50 -29.90
N ASP A 278 -3.60 -3.14 -29.69
CA ASP A 278 -2.73 -3.79 -28.72
C ASP A 278 -3.03 -3.31 -27.31
N ARG A 279 -3.25 -2.00 -27.11
CA ARG A 279 -3.68 -1.43 -25.82
C ARG A 279 -5.04 -1.97 -25.39
N VAL A 280 -6.00 -2.06 -26.31
CA VAL A 280 -7.32 -2.66 -26.07
C VAL A 280 -7.19 -4.11 -25.61
N ARG A 281 -6.33 -4.90 -26.27
CA ARG A 281 -6.11 -6.31 -25.93
C ARG A 281 -5.45 -6.49 -24.56
N GLU A 282 -4.49 -5.63 -24.25
CA GLU A 282 -3.81 -5.57 -22.95
C GLU A 282 -4.81 -5.30 -21.81
N VAL A 283 -5.61 -4.23 -21.92
CA VAL A 283 -6.61 -3.90 -20.88
C VAL A 283 -7.73 -4.95 -20.83
N SER A 284 -8.22 -5.46 -21.96
CA SER A 284 -9.27 -6.49 -21.95
C SER A 284 -8.80 -7.79 -21.30
N GLY A 285 -7.56 -8.22 -21.57
CA GLY A 285 -6.95 -9.39 -20.93
C GLY A 285 -6.77 -9.20 -19.42
N ALA A 286 -6.33 -8.01 -19.02
CA ALA A 286 -6.22 -7.60 -17.63
C ALA A 286 -7.55 -7.62 -16.87
N VAL A 287 -8.60 -7.03 -17.46
CA VAL A 287 -9.98 -7.00 -16.90
C VAL A 287 -10.51 -8.43 -16.73
N THR A 288 -10.34 -9.29 -17.75
CA THR A 288 -10.75 -10.70 -17.69
C THR A 288 -10.00 -11.43 -16.56
N ALA A 289 -8.69 -11.26 -16.44
CA ALA A 289 -7.88 -11.91 -15.42
C ALA A 289 -8.29 -11.51 -13.99
N VAL A 290 -8.60 -10.24 -13.74
CA VAL A 290 -9.11 -9.77 -12.44
C VAL A 290 -10.48 -10.38 -12.11
N SER A 291 -11.36 -10.52 -13.12
CA SER A 291 -12.67 -11.17 -12.97
C SER A 291 -12.54 -12.67 -12.61
N GLU A 292 -11.64 -13.39 -13.28
CA GLU A 292 -11.33 -14.80 -12.98
C GLU A 292 -10.70 -14.98 -11.59
N GLU A 293 -9.74 -14.13 -11.21
CA GLU A 293 -9.08 -14.17 -9.90
C GLU A 293 -10.08 -13.95 -8.76
N LEU A 294 -11.02 -13.00 -8.92
CA LEU A 294 -12.10 -12.78 -7.96
C LEU A 294 -12.94 -14.04 -7.71
N VAL A 295 -13.26 -14.79 -8.76
CA VAL A 295 -14.01 -16.06 -8.65
C VAL A 295 -13.19 -17.12 -7.91
N GLU A 296 -11.89 -17.23 -8.17
CA GLU A 296 -11.01 -18.14 -7.42
C GLU A 296 -10.85 -17.73 -5.95
N ASN A 297 -10.70 -16.45 -5.65
CA ASN A 297 -10.59 -15.94 -4.28
C ASN A 297 -11.90 -16.22 -3.49
N ILE A 298 -13.08 -16.08 -4.12
CA ILE A 298 -14.35 -16.53 -3.54
C ILE A 298 -14.36 -18.05 -3.27
N LYS A 299 -13.83 -18.88 -4.19
CA LYS A 299 -13.72 -20.33 -3.98
C LYS A 299 -12.78 -20.67 -2.82
N GLN A 300 -11.65 -19.98 -2.67
CA GLN A 300 -10.71 -20.16 -1.55
C GLN A 300 -11.37 -19.87 -0.20
N VAL A 301 -12.05 -18.71 -0.06
CA VAL A 301 -12.80 -18.33 1.16
C VAL A 301 -13.92 -19.34 1.46
N ASN A 302 -14.63 -19.84 0.43
CA ASN A 302 -15.63 -20.89 0.62
C ASN A 302 -15.03 -22.22 1.12
N ALA A 303 -13.82 -22.57 0.67
CA ALA A 303 -13.10 -23.78 1.07
C ALA A 303 -12.45 -23.68 2.47
N ARG A 304 -12.57 -22.55 3.17
CA ARG A 304 -11.90 -22.25 4.45
C ARG A 304 -10.37 -22.39 4.41
N ARG A 305 -9.78 -22.22 3.23
CA ARG A 305 -8.34 -21.98 3.10
C ARG A 305 -8.10 -20.48 3.35
N GLY A 306 -6.93 -20.11 3.83
CA GLY A 306 -6.56 -18.69 3.87
C GLY A 306 -6.62 -18.12 2.45
N LEU A 307 -6.95 -16.84 2.31
CA LEU A 307 -6.77 -16.13 1.06
C LEU A 307 -5.27 -16.12 0.74
N HIS A 308 -4.90 -16.79 -0.35
CA HIS A 308 -3.58 -16.72 -0.93
C HIS A 308 -3.65 -15.72 -2.09
N PHE A 309 -3.33 -14.46 -1.80
CA PHE A 309 -3.15 -13.40 -2.80
C PHE A 309 -1.88 -13.70 -3.61
N GLN A 310 -2.00 -14.60 -4.60
CA GLN A 310 -0.86 -15.17 -5.31
C GLN A 310 -0.54 -14.43 -6.64
N VAL A 311 -1.21 -13.30 -6.91
CA VAL A 311 -1.07 -12.55 -8.17
C VAL A 311 -1.02 -11.04 -7.89
N SER A 312 0.20 -10.53 -7.81
CA SER A 312 0.51 -9.11 -8.00
C SER A 312 0.19 -8.72 -9.44
N LEU A 313 -0.53 -7.62 -9.67
CA LEU A 313 -0.84 -7.11 -11.01
C LEU A 313 0.34 -6.34 -11.63
N ASP A 314 1.56 -6.79 -11.36
CA ASP A 314 2.80 -6.09 -11.69
C ASP A 314 3.06 -6.03 -13.20
N GLY A 315 2.55 -7.04 -13.93
CA GLY A 315 2.55 -7.06 -15.41
C GLY A 315 1.51 -6.14 -16.08
N LEU A 316 0.66 -5.43 -15.33
CA LEU A 316 -0.49 -4.68 -15.86
C LEU A 316 -0.19 -3.18 -16.10
N ILE A 317 0.96 -2.69 -15.64
CA ILE A 317 1.36 -1.26 -15.74
C ILE A 317 2.70 -1.13 -16.48
N GLY A 318 2.98 -2.05 -17.43
CA GLY A 318 4.20 -2.04 -18.24
C GLY A 318 4.41 -0.79 -19.09
N LYS A 319 3.36 0.03 -19.32
CA LYS A 319 3.38 1.21 -20.22
C LYS A 319 3.08 2.56 -19.54
N ARG A 320 2.85 2.61 -18.21
CA ARG A 320 2.70 3.92 -17.53
C ARG A 320 4.04 4.63 -17.35
N LYS A 321 5.15 3.88 -17.29
CA LYS A 321 6.50 4.46 -17.27
C LYS A 321 6.77 5.24 -18.57
N GLU A 322 6.45 4.66 -19.72
CA GLU A 322 6.52 5.34 -21.03
C GLU A 322 5.64 6.60 -21.10
N LEU A 323 4.44 6.59 -20.50
CA LEU A 323 3.57 7.78 -20.45
C LEU A 323 4.09 8.87 -19.50
N GLN A 324 4.64 8.51 -18.35
CA GLN A 324 5.28 9.47 -17.43
C GLN A 324 6.59 10.03 -18.00
N ASP A 325 7.33 9.22 -18.75
CA ASP A 325 8.52 9.65 -19.46
C ASP A 325 8.14 10.58 -20.63
N TRP A 326 7.04 10.31 -21.36
CA TRP A 326 6.46 11.22 -22.36
C TRP A 326 5.99 12.56 -21.76
N GLU A 327 5.31 12.54 -20.61
CA GLU A 327 4.90 13.76 -19.89
C GLU A 327 6.12 14.57 -19.45
N ARG A 328 7.19 13.89 -19.01
CA ARG A 328 8.48 14.53 -18.64
C ARG A 328 9.19 15.12 -19.86
N GLU A 329 9.22 14.42 -20.98
CA GLU A 329 9.80 14.91 -22.25
C GLU A 329 8.99 16.07 -22.83
N PHE A 330 7.66 16.02 -22.82
CA PHE A 330 6.79 17.08 -23.32
C PHE A 330 6.93 18.39 -22.52
N ASN A 331 6.99 18.29 -21.18
CA ASN A 331 7.29 19.44 -20.31
C ASN A 331 8.73 19.96 -20.49
N SER A 332 9.67 19.13 -20.94
CA SER A 332 11.03 19.59 -21.30
C SER A 332 11.11 20.25 -22.69
N ALA A 333 10.28 19.80 -23.64
CA ALA A 333 10.26 20.28 -25.02
C ALA A 333 9.45 21.57 -25.22
N THR A 334 8.48 21.85 -24.35
CA THR A 334 7.69 23.08 -24.32
C THR A 334 8.38 24.26 -23.61
N GLY A 335 9.68 24.14 -23.38
CA GLY A 335 10.51 25.09 -22.63
C GLY A 335 10.23 26.55 -22.92
N GLU A 336 9.76 27.27 -21.89
CA GLU A 336 9.58 28.71 -21.93
C GLU A 336 10.93 29.38 -22.22
N PRO A 337 11.06 30.21 -23.27
CA PRO A 337 12.36 30.66 -23.74
C PRO A 337 13.03 31.58 -22.72
N ASP A 338 14.19 31.12 -22.24
CA ASP A 338 15.12 31.82 -21.36
C ASP A 338 15.27 33.30 -21.77
N ARG A 339 14.66 34.20 -20.99
CA ARG A 339 14.75 35.64 -21.23
C ARG A 339 16.05 36.14 -20.59
N PRO A 340 17.02 36.62 -21.39
CA PRO A 340 18.31 37.02 -20.86
C PRO A 340 18.14 38.16 -19.85
N GLN A 341 18.76 38.01 -18.67
CA GLN A 341 18.77 39.03 -17.64
C GLN A 341 19.55 40.26 -18.12
N THR A 342 18.83 41.27 -18.62
CA THR A 342 19.40 42.60 -18.86
C THR A 342 19.56 43.32 -17.52
N GLY A 343 20.81 43.46 -17.06
CA GLY A 343 21.12 44.17 -15.83
C GLY A 343 20.87 45.68 -15.90
N ALA A 344 20.56 46.26 -14.74
CA ALA A 344 20.66 47.67 -14.39
C ALA A 344 20.95 47.77 -12.88
#